data_AF-A0A1L3F3U2-F1
#
_entry.id   AF-A0A1L3F3U2-F1
#
_cell.length_a   1.000
_cell.length_b   1.000
_cell.length_c   1.000
_cell.angle_alpha   90.00
_cell.angle_beta   90.00
_cell.angle_gamma   90.00
#
_symmetry.space_group_name_H-M   'P 1'
#
loop_
_entity.id
_entity.type
_entity.pdbx_description
1 polymer ?
#
loop_
_entity_poly.entity_id
_entity_poly.type
_entity_poly.pdbx_seq_one_letter_code
_entity_poly.pdbx_strand_id
1 'polypeptide(L)'
;MFAKPFGTVGALIAGFAIAWTESAHAEIFITTATISQGELVIVGRVRRPREPSVEIKISPSKTVKVESTSTGGFRWIGPEFPSTCIVKITSGPDTRDVVIQNCGLPGPAGPPGPAGPAGPIGPPGPKGN
;
A
#
# COMPACT_ATOMS: atom_id res chain seq x y z
N MET A 1 25.82 36.86 -69.81
CA MET A 1 24.95 35.79 -69.26
C MET A 1 25.57 35.30 -67.96
N PHE A 2 24.77 34.95 -66.95
CA PHE A 2 25.11 34.71 -65.53
C PHE A 2 25.00 35.92 -64.58
N ALA A 3 23.75 36.25 -64.28
CA ALA A 3 23.35 36.80 -63.01
C ALA A 3 23.40 35.70 -61.93
N LYS A 4 23.87 36.04 -60.72
CA LYS A 4 23.57 35.31 -59.48
C LYS A 4 23.51 36.34 -58.34
N PRO A 5 22.31 36.61 -57.79
CA PRO A 5 22.15 37.62 -56.76
C PRO A 5 21.70 37.00 -55.42
N PHE A 6 21.89 37.77 -54.33
CA PHE A 6 21.24 37.66 -53.00
C PHE A 6 21.43 36.32 -52.25
N GLY A 7 21.52 36.22 -50.93
CA GLY A 7 21.28 37.09 -49.78
C GLY A 7 21.42 36.17 -48.54
N THR A 8 22.09 36.61 -47.47
CA THR A 8 21.50 37.03 -46.18
C THR A 8 21.07 35.90 -45.23
N VAL A 9 21.47 36.05 -43.95
CA VAL A 9 20.90 35.48 -42.69
C VAL A 9 21.23 33.99 -42.45
N GLY A 10 21.84 33.51 -41.35
CA GLY A 10 21.90 33.97 -39.96
C GLY A 10 20.94 33.15 -39.09
N ALA A 11 21.35 32.00 -38.54
CA ALA A 11 20.53 31.30 -37.53
C ALA A 11 21.38 30.44 -36.57
N LEU A 12 21.48 30.93 -35.33
CA LEU A 12 21.91 30.21 -34.14
C LEU A 12 20.90 29.09 -33.86
N ILE A 13 21.33 27.83 -33.84
CA ILE A 13 20.48 26.72 -33.39
C ILE A 13 20.76 26.50 -31.90
N ALA A 14 19.95 27.18 -31.08
CA ALA A 14 19.85 26.91 -29.65
C ALA A 14 19.17 25.56 -29.42
N GLY A 15 19.67 24.80 -28.43
CA GLY A 15 19.26 23.44 -28.14
C GLY A 15 17.78 23.30 -27.78
N PHE A 16 17.12 22.34 -28.41
CA PHE A 16 15.86 21.78 -27.96
C PHE A 16 16.15 20.41 -27.35
N ALA A 17 16.39 20.38 -26.04
CA ALA A 17 16.36 19.13 -25.29
C ALA A 17 14.90 18.65 -25.26
N ILE A 18 14.63 17.57 -25.98
CA ILE A 18 13.33 16.91 -26.00
C ILE A 18 13.14 16.32 -24.60
N ALA A 19 12.44 17.03 -23.73
CA ALA A 19 12.00 16.49 -22.45
C ALA A 19 11.07 15.31 -22.77
N TRP A 20 11.57 14.11 -22.54
CA TRP A 20 10.80 12.88 -22.67
C TRP A 20 9.57 13.01 -21.79
N THR A 21 8.41 12.92 -22.42
CA THR A 21 7.09 12.85 -21.81
C THR A 21 7.16 12.09 -20.49
N GLU A 22 6.89 12.81 -19.41
CA GLU A 22 6.73 12.23 -18.09
C GLU A 22 5.70 11.11 -18.20
N SER A 23 6.15 9.88 -17.94
CA SER A 23 5.30 8.71 -17.86
C SER A 23 4.14 9.05 -16.94
N ALA A 24 2.94 9.18 -17.51
CA ALA A 24 1.72 9.39 -16.75
C ALA A 24 1.61 8.27 -15.69
N HIS A 25 1.95 8.61 -14.45
CA HIS A 25 1.86 7.74 -13.27
C HIS A 25 0.49 7.05 -13.30
N ALA A 26 0.43 5.72 -13.24
CA ALA A 26 -0.84 5.02 -13.30
C ALA A 26 -1.57 5.24 -11.99
N GLU A 27 -2.55 6.14 -12.02
CA GLU A 27 -3.31 6.46 -10.83
C GLU A 27 -4.19 5.25 -10.44
N ILE A 28 -3.87 4.67 -9.28
CA ILE A 28 -4.70 3.63 -8.64
C ILE A 28 -5.91 4.34 -8.04
N PHE A 29 -7.12 3.98 -8.45
CA PHE A 29 -8.36 4.57 -7.94
C PHE A 29 -9.09 3.59 -7.02
N ILE A 30 -9.44 4.03 -5.82
CA ILE A 30 -10.12 3.20 -4.82
C ILE A 30 -11.54 3.68 -4.65
N THR A 31 -12.48 2.78 -4.94
CA THR A 31 -13.92 3.06 -4.81
C THR A 31 -14.42 2.68 -3.42
N THR A 32 -13.89 1.60 -2.84
CA THR A 32 -14.32 1.10 -1.53
C THR A 32 -13.14 0.48 -0.80
N ALA A 33 -12.94 0.89 0.45
CA ALA A 33 -11.97 0.32 1.35
C ALA A 33 -12.55 0.36 2.77
N THR A 34 -13.20 -0.72 3.20
CA THR A 34 -13.94 -0.75 4.47
C THR A 34 -13.86 -2.13 5.11
N ILE A 35 -14.01 -2.16 6.43
CA ILE A 35 -14.39 -3.38 7.14
C ILE A 35 -15.91 -3.43 7.21
N SER A 36 -16.50 -4.53 6.76
CA SER A 36 -17.95 -4.78 6.76
C SER A 36 -18.20 -6.24 7.11
N GLN A 37 -19.11 -6.49 8.06
CA GLN A 37 -19.52 -7.85 8.46
C GLN A 37 -18.34 -8.77 8.86
N GLY A 38 -17.26 -8.20 9.42
CA GLY A 38 -16.06 -8.94 9.81
C GLY A 38 -15.08 -9.19 8.68
N GLU A 39 -15.32 -8.65 7.48
CA GLU A 39 -14.44 -8.80 6.33
C GLU A 39 -13.89 -7.44 5.87
N LEU A 40 -12.62 -7.43 5.49
CA LEU A 40 -12.00 -6.31 4.79
C LEU A 40 -12.36 -6.39 3.31
N VAL A 41 -13.07 -5.37 2.84
CA VAL A 41 -13.51 -5.22 1.45
C VAL A 41 -12.72 -4.11 0.79
N ILE A 42 -11.98 -4.47 -0.26
CA ILE A 42 -11.20 -3.52 -1.07
C ILE A 42 -11.67 -3.66 -2.53
N VAL A 43 -12.17 -2.55 -3.07
CA VAL A 43 -12.60 -2.45 -4.46
C VAL A 43 -11.98 -1.21 -5.08
N GLY A 44 -11.37 -1.39 -6.23
CA GLY A 44 -10.75 -0.30 -6.96
C GLY A 44 -10.60 -0.59 -8.43
N ARG A 45 -9.91 0.31 -9.10
CA ARG A 45 -9.55 0.20 -10.51
C ARG A 45 -8.11 0.63 -10.69
N VAL A 46 -7.44 -0.05 -11.60
CA VAL A 46 -6.11 0.31 -12.11
C VAL A 46 -6.24 0.71 -13.57
N ARG A 47 -5.35 1.57 -14.05
CA ARG A 47 -5.41 2.10 -15.42
C ARG A 47 -5.16 1.02 -16.48
N ARG A 48 -4.25 0.08 -16.19
CA ARG A 48 -3.92 -1.04 -17.09
C ARG A 48 -4.90 -2.19 -16.88
N PRO A 49 -5.76 -2.50 -17.86
CA PRO A 49 -6.65 -3.65 -17.75
C PRO A 49 -5.87 -4.96 -17.88
N ARG A 50 -6.36 -6.03 -17.24
CA ARG A 50 -5.69 -7.35 -17.22
C ARG A 50 -4.27 -7.32 -16.64
N GLU A 51 -3.99 -6.40 -15.73
CA GLU A 51 -2.79 -6.45 -14.90
C GLU A 51 -2.89 -7.65 -13.94
N PRO A 52 -2.00 -8.66 -14.02
CA PRO A 52 -2.04 -9.86 -13.17
C PRO A 52 -1.42 -9.65 -11.78
N SER A 53 -0.87 -8.45 -11.52
CA SER A 53 0.03 -8.18 -10.40
C SER A 53 -0.44 -7.02 -9.52
N VAL A 54 -1.75 -6.86 -9.30
CA VAL A 54 -2.21 -5.90 -8.27
C VAL A 54 -1.93 -6.53 -6.90
N GLU A 55 -0.91 -6.02 -6.23
CA GLU A 55 -0.50 -6.48 -4.91
C GLU A 55 -1.14 -5.61 -3.83
N ILE A 56 -1.79 -6.24 -2.86
CA ILE A 56 -2.43 -5.59 -1.71
C ILE A 56 -1.68 -6.07 -0.47
N LYS A 57 -0.87 -5.20 0.12
CA LYS A 57 -0.21 -5.42 1.40
C LYS A 57 -1.13 -4.95 2.52
N ILE A 58 -1.77 -5.91 3.18
CA ILE A 58 -2.76 -5.67 4.24
C ILE A 58 -2.07 -5.52 5.59
N SER A 59 -1.08 -6.37 5.84
CA SER A 59 -0.28 -6.41 7.09
C SER A 59 1.19 -6.68 6.75
N PRO A 60 2.15 -6.44 7.66
CA PRO A 60 3.57 -6.75 7.42
C PRO A 60 3.81 -8.22 7.04
N SER A 61 2.97 -9.13 7.53
CA SER A 61 3.02 -10.58 7.26
C SER A 61 2.09 -11.04 6.13
N LYS A 62 1.23 -10.16 5.59
CA LYS A 62 0.18 -10.56 4.64
C LYS A 62 0.13 -9.64 3.42
N THR A 63 0.50 -10.22 2.28
CA THR A 63 0.34 -9.63 0.95
C THR A 63 -0.51 -10.57 0.10
N VAL A 64 -1.49 -10.02 -0.60
CA VAL A 64 -2.34 -10.78 -1.53
C VAL A 64 -2.16 -10.23 -2.94
N LYS A 65 -2.14 -11.11 -3.93
CA LYS A 65 -2.15 -10.74 -5.34
C LYS A 65 -3.56 -10.93 -5.89
N VAL A 66 -4.08 -9.92 -6.57
CA VAL A 66 -5.34 -10.00 -7.29
C VAL A 66 -5.12 -9.63 -8.75
N GLU A 67 -5.79 -10.36 -9.63
CA GLU A 67 -5.83 -10.04 -11.04
C GLU A 67 -6.90 -8.96 -11.29
N SER A 68 -6.54 -7.95 -12.07
CA SER A 68 -7.52 -6.96 -12.51
C SER A 68 -8.32 -7.48 -13.71
N THR A 69 -9.60 -7.13 -13.73
CA THR A 69 -10.51 -7.47 -14.83
C THR A 69 -10.10 -6.81 -16.16
N SER A 70 -10.78 -7.17 -17.24
CA SER A 70 -10.63 -6.55 -18.57
C SER A 70 -10.92 -5.05 -18.61
N THR A 71 -11.51 -4.47 -17.56
CA THR A 71 -11.76 -3.03 -17.43
C THR A 71 -10.81 -2.35 -16.42
N GLY A 72 -9.86 -3.10 -15.86
CA GLY A 72 -8.93 -2.63 -14.82
C GLY A 72 -9.52 -2.65 -13.41
N GLY A 73 -10.79 -3.05 -13.23
CA GLY A 73 -11.38 -3.22 -11.90
C GLY A 73 -10.77 -4.40 -11.16
N PHE A 74 -10.56 -4.27 -9.86
CA PHE A 74 -10.15 -5.36 -8.98
C PHE A 74 -11.00 -5.35 -7.71
N ARG A 75 -11.16 -6.53 -7.11
CA ARG A 75 -11.93 -6.70 -5.88
C ARG A 75 -11.29 -7.79 -5.03
N TRP A 76 -11.10 -7.46 -3.76
CA TRP A 76 -10.64 -8.40 -2.75
C TRP A 76 -11.57 -8.35 -1.54
N ILE A 77 -11.91 -9.52 -1.02
CA ILE A 77 -12.56 -9.68 0.28
C ILE A 77 -11.79 -10.73 1.08
N GLY A 78 -11.61 -10.49 2.37
CA GLY A 78 -11.23 -11.55 3.29
C GLY A 78 -11.34 -11.15 4.75
N PRO A 79 -11.22 -12.10 5.68
CA PRO A 79 -11.35 -11.88 7.13
C PRO A 79 -10.11 -11.23 7.76
N GLU A 80 -9.25 -10.58 6.97
CA GLU A 80 -7.98 -10.02 7.45
C GLU A 80 -8.20 -8.65 8.10
N PHE A 81 -7.58 -8.41 9.25
CA PHE A 81 -7.62 -7.12 9.93
C PHE A 81 -6.24 -6.42 9.84
N PRO A 82 -6.15 -5.23 9.22
CA PRO A 82 -4.88 -4.53 9.08
C PRO A 82 -4.44 -3.94 10.43
N SER A 83 -3.17 -4.16 10.80
CA SER A 83 -2.65 -3.69 12.10
C SER A 83 -2.59 -2.16 12.23
N THR A 84 -2.47 -1.44 11.12
CA THR A 84 -2.32 0.02 11.07
C THR A 84 -3.52 0.74 10.48
N CYS A 85 -4.60 0.03 10.14
CA CYS A 85 -5.75 0.57 9.40
C CYS A 85 -5.43 1.21 8.03
N ILE A 86 -4.19 1.02 7.55
CA ILE A 86 -3.70 1.51 6.27
C ILE A 86 -3.19 0.32 5.49
N VAL A 87 -3.72 0.13 4.28
CA VAL A 87 -3.24 -0.90 3.35
C VAL A 87 -2.47 -0.24 2.22
N LYS A 88 -1.45 -0.92 1.72
CA LYS A 88 -0.65 -0.46 0.58
C LYS A 88 -1.03 -1.27 -0.65
N ILE A 89 -1.41 -0.59 -1.72
CA ILE A 89 -1.79 -1.19 -2.99
C ILE A 89 -0.75 -0.82 -4.03
N THR A 90 -0.18 -1.82 -4.69
CA THR A 90 0.84 -1.67 -5.72
C THR A 90 0.35 -2.27 -7.03
N SER A 91 0.52 -1.54 -8.12
CA SER A 91 0.20 -1.99 -9.48
C SER A 91 1.29 -1.49 -10.43
N GLY A 92 2.17 -2.40 -10.87
CA GLY A 92 3.36 -2.02 -11.64
C GLY A 92 4.25 -1.03 -10.88
N PRO A 93 4.56 0.16 -11.43
CA PRO A 93 5.36 1.18 -10.75
C PRO A 93 4.56 2.01 -9.72
N ASP A 94 3.23 1.90 -9.74
CA ASP A 94 2.36 2.77 -8.96
C ASP A 94 2.06 2.14 -7.61
N THR A 95 2.11 2.97 -6.56
CA THR A 95 1.84 2.55 -5.19
C THR A 95 0.97 3.59 -4.51
N ARG A 96 -0.05 3.13 -3.77
CA ARG A 96 -0.98 3.99 -3.05
C ARG A 96 -1.29 3.43 -1.67
N ASP A 97 -1.21 4.28 -0.66
CA ASP A 97 -1.66 3.98 0.69
C ASP A 97 -3.14 4.35 0.83
N VAL A 98 -3.92 3.48 1.47
CA VAL A 98 -5.37 3.58 1.57
C VAL A 98 -5.79 3.37 3.02
N VAL A 99 -6.50 4.36 3.56
CA VAL A 99 -7.10 4.27 4.89
C VAL A 99 -8.39 3.46 4.80
N ILE A 100 -8.53 2.48 5.71
CA ILE A 100 -9.69 1.59 5.75
C ILE A 100 -10.79 2.19 6.62
N GLN A 101 -11.98 2.34 6.04
CA GLN A 101 -13.19 2.75 6.77
C GLN A 101 -13.60 1.69 7.79
N ASN A 102 -14.15 2.15 8.93
CA ASN A 102 -14.53 1.30 10.06
C ASN A 102 -13.39 0.47 10.66
N CYS A 103 -12.14 0.84 10.38
CA CYS A 103 -11.00 0.26 11.09
C CYS A 103 -10.80 0.98 12.42
N GLY A 104 -11.04 0.27 13.51
CA GLY A 104 -10.76 0.77 14.86
C GLY A 104 -9.29 0.55 15.20
N LEU A 105 -8.63 1.58 15.76
CA LEU A 105 -7.30 1.39 16.33
C LEU A 105 -7.38 0.43 17.52
N PRO A 106 -6.36 -0.42 17.74
CA PRO A 106 -6.27 -1.23 18.95
C PRO A 106 -6.42 -0.36 20.20
N GLY A 107 -7.17 -0.85 21.19
CA GLY A 107 -7.25 -0.21 22.48
C GLY A 107 -5.87 -0.16 23.17
N PRO A 108 -5.71 0.72 24.18
CA PRO A 108 -4.49 0.73 24.98
C PRO A 108 -4.27 -0.62 25.65
N ALA A 109 -3.00 -0.95 25.94
CA ALA A 109 -2.68 -2.14 26.73
C ALA A 109 -3.41 -2.09 28.09
N GLY A 110 -3.91 -3.24 28.53
CA GLY A 110 -4.53 -3.35 29.85
C GLY A 110 -3.53 -3.05 30.98
N PRO A 111 -4.03 -2.71 32.18
CA PRO A 111 -3.17 -2.55 33.35
C PRO A 111 -2.43 -3.87 33.67
N PRO A 112 -1.25 -3.82 34.31
CA PRO A 112 -0.59 -5.02 34.82
C PRO A 112 -1.54 -5.85 35.70
N GLY A 113 -1.41 -7.17 35.63
CA GLY A 113 -2.16 -8.07 36.50
C GLY A 113 -1.78 -7.90 37.98
N PRO A 114 -2.64 -8.33 38.91
CA PRO A 114 -2.32 -8.31 40.33
C PRO A 114 -1.09 -9.18 40.63
N ALA A 115 -0.37 -8.85 41.70
CA ALA A 115 0.71 -9.70 42.20
C ALA A 115 0.18 -11.10 42.51
N GLY A 116 0.98 -12.13 42.20
CA GLY A 116 0.64 -13.52 42.53
C GLY A 116 0.54 -13.74 44.04
N PRO A 117 -0.14 -14.82 44.48
CA PRO A 117 -0.20 -15.17 45.89
C PRO A 117 1.20 -15.46 46.44
N ALA A 118 1.39 -15.23 47.74
CA ALA A 118 2.61 -15.65 48.42
C ALA A 118 2.82 -17.17 48.26
N GLY A 119 4.07 -17.58 48.10
CA GLY A 119 4.44 -18.99 48.03
C GLY A 119 4.14 -19.71 49.36
N PRO A 120 4.03 -21.05 49.34
CA PRO A 120 3.84 -21.83 50.56
C PRO A 120 5.03 -21.65 51.52
N ILE A 121 4.75 -21.73 52.82
CA ILE A 121 5.79 -21.82 53.85
C ILE A 121 6.66 -23.06 53.57
N GLY A 122 7.98 -22.89 53.67
CA GLY A 122 8.94 -23.99 53.52
C GLY A 122 8.78 -25.05 54.61
N PRO A 123 9.23 -26.29 54.38
CA PRO A 123 9.17 -27.35 55.39
C PRO A 123 10.00 -26.98 56.64
N PRO A 124 9.62 -27.49 57.83
CA PRO A 124 10.45 -27.35 59.02
C PRO A 124 11.88 -27.86 58.79
N GLY A 125 12.86 -27.18 59.39
CA GLY A 125 14.26 -27.60 59.33
C GLY A 125 14.50 -28.95 60.03
N PRO A 126 15.58 -29.66 59.68
CA PRO A 126 15.96 -30.89 60.36
C PRO A 126 16.25 -30.61 61.85
N LYS A 127 15.89 -31.56 62.72
CA LYS A 127 16.18 -31.49 64.16
C LYS A 127 17.69 -31.66 64.36
N GLY A 128 18.34 -30.74 65.09
CA GLY A 128 19.76 -30.85 65.44
C GLY A 128 20.02 -32.04 66.34
N ASN A 129 21.13 -32.75 66.10
CA ASN A 129 21.64 -33.85 66.93
C ASN A 129 22.47 -33.33 68.09
#